data_AF-A0A397WM17-F1
#
_entry.id   AF-A0A397WM17-F1
#
_cell.length_a   1.000
_cell.length_b   1.000
_cell.length_c   1.000
_cell.angle_alpha   90.00
_cell.angle_beta   90.00
_cell.angle_gamma   90.00
#
_symmetry.space_group_name_H-M   'P 1'
#
loop_
_entity.id
_entity.type
_entity.pdbx_description
1 polymer ?
#
loop_
_entity_poly.entity_id
_entity_poly.type
_entity_poly.pdbx_seq_one_letter_code
_entity_poly.pdbx_strand_id
1 'polypeptide(L)'
;MNFYIGFSISSYQTEGNNLFTDWYHFEGKKLPKSGKACNLWERYEELVPILKDLNVNAFRFSIEWSRIFPEKEKIDYKSLRRYIKFTSLLIDNGIEPFVTIWHFTNPKWFLDNGGWEEKGNIEDFVEYADTIISNFSKIGVKHFIVFNEPLIYILSSYVIGNWPPFSKLSSIKEINKIKTILDNIHSAYK
;
A
#
# COMPACT_ATOMS: atom_id res chain seq x y z
N MET A 1 10.33 20.71 20.89
CA MET A 1 9.75 20.52 19.55
C MET A 1 10.46 19.30 18.96
N ASN A 2 9.77 18.16 18.85
CA ASN A 2 10.40 16.94 18.34
C ASN A 2 10.29 16.94 16.81
N PHE A 3 11.40 17.15 16.12
CA PHE A 3 11.51 17.07 14.67
C PHE A 3 11.75 15.61 14.27
N TYR A 4 11.00 15.10 13.28
CA TYR A 4 11.16 13.74 12.78
C TYR A 4 12.14 13.70 11.61
N ILE A 5 13.15 12.85 11.73
CA ILE A 5 14.12 12.52 10.68
C ILE A 5 14.01 11.02 10.45
N GLY A 6 13.84 10.61 9.21
CA GLY A 6 13.56 9.23 8.88
C GLY A 6 13.74 8.88 7.41
N PHE A 7 13.58 7.59 7.13
CA PHE A 7 13.56 7.02 5.78
C PHE A 7 12.18 6.48 5.45
N SER A 8 11.94 6.23 4.15
CA SER A 8 10.69 5.68 3.65
C SER A 8 10.94 4.50 2.72
N ILE A 9 10.05 3.50 2.79
CA ILE A 9 9.97 2.39 1.83
C ILE A 9 8.52 2.18 1.39
N SER A 10 8.31 1.41 0.32
CA SER A 10 7.01 0.83 -0.01
C SER A 10 7.08 -0.70 0.00
N SER A 11 5.94 -1.33 0.31
CA SER A 11 5.78 -2.77 0.44
C SER A 11 6.18 -3.49 -0.85
N TYR A 12 5.56 -3.13 -1.98
CA TYR A 12 5.81 -3.82 -3.25
C TYR A 12 7.27 -3.76 -3.70
N GLN A 13 7.91 -2.60 -3.51
CA GLN A 13 9.28 -2.37 -3.97
C GLN A 13 10.34 -3.08 -3.13
N THR A 14 10.05 -3.46 -1.88
CA THR A 14 11.07 -3.93 -0.93
C THR A 14 10.79 -5.32 -0.36
N GLU A 15 9.52 -5.70 -0.17
CA GLU A 15 9.16 -6.93 0.54
C GLU A 15 9.46 -8.21 -0.24
N GLY A 16 9.10 -8.22 -1.53
CA GLY A 16 9.23 -9.38 -2.41
C GLY A 16 8.13 -10.42 -2.26
N ASN A 17 7.91 -11.24 -3.29
CA ASN A 17 6.87 -12.27 -3.32
C ASN A 17 5.47 -11.73 -2.99
N ASN A 18 5.10 -10.57 -3.53
CA ASN A 18 3.77 -9.96 -3.40
C ASN A 18 2.78 -10.60 -4.41
N LEU A 19 2.49 -11.89 -4.24
CA LEU A 19 1.89 -12.74 -5.28
C LEU A 19 0.44 -12.39 -5.66
N PHE A 20 -0.25 -11.63 -4.81
CA PHE A 20 -1.68 -11.35 -4.96
C PHE A 20 -1.97 -9.94 -5.51
N THR A 21 -0.94 -9.17 -5.89
CA THR A 21 -1.13 -7.84 -6.47
C THR A 21 -1.44 -7.89 -7.97
N ASP A 22 -2.11 -6.85 -8.44
CA ASP A 22 -2.20 -6.51 -9.86
C ASP A 22 -0.82 -6.34 -10.50
N TRP A 23 0.12 -5.66 -9.84
CA TRP A 23 1.49 -5.51 -10.34
C TRP A 23 2.15 -6.88 -10.58
N TYR A 24 2.09 -7.81 -9.62
CA TYR A 24 2.63 -9.16 -9.78
C TYR A 24 1.98 -9.91 -10.93
N HIS A 25 0.66 -9.76 -11.10
CA HIS A 25 -0.08 -10.38 -12.20
C HIS A 25 0.43 -9.95 -13.60
N PHE A 26 0.96 -8.73 -13.73
CA PHE A 26 1.49 -8.19 -14.97
C PHE A 26 3.00 -8.42 -15.16
N GLU A 27 3.70 -9.01 -14.18
CA GLU A 27 5.10 -9.37 -14.31
C GLU A 27 5.34 -10.44 -15.39
N GLY A 28 6.41 -10.29 -16.16
CA GLY A 28 6.72 -11.13 -17.31
C GLY A 28 5.81 -10.92 -18.52
N LYS A 29 4.80 -10.04 -18.43
CA LYS A 29 3.93 -9.64 -19.53
C LYS A 29 4.20 -8.19 -19.93
N LYS A 30 3.95 -7.26 -19.01
CA LYS A 30 4.10 -5.81 -19.20
C LYS A 30 5.10 -5.21 -18.21
N LEU A 31 5.42 -5.91 -17.13
CA LEU A 31 6.35 -5.48 -16.09
C LEU A 31 7.52 -6.46 -15.96
N PRO A 32 8.70 -6.01 -15.52
CA PRO A 32 9.78 -6.91 -15.13
C PRO A 32 9.38 -7.73 -13.88
N LYS A 33 9.99 -8.91 -13.70
CA LYS A 33 9.76 -9.72 -12.51
C LYS A 33 10.42 -9.10 -11.28
N SER A 34 9.68 -8.88 -10.20
CA SER A 34 10.22 -8.35 -8.92
C SER A 34 10.90 -9.44 -8.09
N GLY A 35 10.42 -10.69 -8.18
CA GLY A 35 10.94 -11.81 -7.40
C GLY A 35 10.95 -11.51 -5.90
N LYS A 36 12.11 -11.66 -5.27
CA LYS A 36 12.27 -11.36 -3.84
C LYS A 36 12.44 -9.86 -3.55
N ALA A 37 12.56 -8.97 -4.53
CA ALA A 37 12.91 -7.57 -4.30
C ALA A 37 14.12 -7.44 -3.34
N CYS A 38 14.01 -6.67 -2.24
CA CYS A 38 15.02 -6.60 -1.18
C CYS A 38 14.92 -7.73 -0.13
N ASN A 39 13.95 -8.64 -0.30
CA ASN A 39 13.58 -9.74 0.60
C ASN A 39 13.18 -9.24 2.00
N LEU A 40 12.64 -8.02 2.07
CA LEU A 40 12.35 -7.37 3.33
C LEU A 40 11.20 -8.05 4.07
N TRP A 41 10.29 -8.73 3.35
CA TRP A 41 9.24 -9.51 4.00
C TRP A 41 9.87 -10.50 4.98
N GLU A 42 10.91 -11.22 4.55
CA GLU A 42 11.62 -12.20 5.39
C GLU A 42 12.58 -11.56 6.39
N ARG A 43 13.15 -10.41 6.07
CA ARG A 43 14.26 -9.77 6.79
C ARG A 43 13.90 -8.50 7.57
N TYR A 44 12.61 -8.21 7.77
CA TYR A 44 12.14 -6.97 8.39
C TYR A 44 12.76 -6.69 9.77
N GLU A 45 13.11 -7.72 10.55
CA GLU A 45 13.75 -7.58 11.86
C GLU A 45 15.14 -6.91 11.78
N GLU A 46 15.79 -6.97 10.61
CA GLU A 46 17.08 -6.31 10.35
C GLU A 46 16.95 -4.79 10.19
N LEU A 47 15.74 -4.23 9.98
CA LEU A 47 15.58 -2.79 9.82
C LEU A 47 15.86 -2.01 11.10
N VAL A 48 15.45 -2.53 12.25
CA VAL A 48 15.61 -1.82 13.54
C VAL A 48 17.08 -1.50 13.82
N PRO A 49 18.04 -2.45 13.78
CA PRO A 49 19.44 -2.12 14.01
C PRO A 49 19.97 -1.12 12.96
N ILE A 50 19.61 -1.28 11.68
CA ILE A 50 20.03 -0.35 10.61
C ILE A 50 19.53 1.07 10.89
N LEU A 51 18.26 1.24 11.27
CA LEU A 51 17.67 2.55 11.54
C LEU A 51 18.30 3.20 12.77
N LYS A 52 18.65 2.41 13.80
CA LYS A 52 19.40 2.90 14.96
C LYS A 52 20.79 3.37 14.59
N ASP A 53 21.51 2.60 13.77
CA ASP A 53 22.86 2.97 13.31
C ASP A 53 22.85 4.25 12.47
N LEU A 54 21.75 4.50 11.75
CA LEU A 54 21.53 5.74 10.98
C LEU A 54 21.07 6.92 11.86
N ASN A 55 20.84 6.71 13.15
CA ASN A 55 20.42 7.72 14.13
C ASN A 55 19.14 8.48 13.72
N VAL A 56 18.17 7.76 13.15
CA VAL A 56 16.85 8.30 12.79
C VAL A 56 15.81 8.00 13.87
N ASN A 57 14.78 8.83 13.97
CA ASN A 57 13.71 8.70 14.97
C ASN A 57 12.34 8.43 14.35
N ALA A 58 12.24 8.32 13.03
CA ALA A 58 11.01 7.98 12.33
C ALA A 58 11.27 7.00 11.17
N PHE A 59 10.28 6.18 10.86
CA PHE A 59 10.33 5.30 9.68
C PHE A 59 8.97 5.20 9.01
N ARG A 60 8.93 5.50 7.72
CA ARG A 60 7.73 5.39 6.89
C ARG A 60 7.75 4.10 6.07
N PHE A 61 6.65 3.37 6.09
CA PHE A 61 6.47 2.18 5.25
C PHE A 61 5.02 2.05 4.82
N SER A 62 4.75 1.28 3.77
CA SER A 62 3.38 0.93 3.38
C SER A 62 3.04 -0.51 3.75
N ILE A 63 1.75 -0.78 3.88
CA ILE A 63 1.21 -2.12 4.05
C ILE A 63 0.69 -2.60 2.69
N GLU A 64 0.99 -3.84 2.33
CA GLU A 64 0.50 -4.45 1.10
C GLU A 64 -0.93 -4.95 1.29
N TRP A 65 -1.90 -4.25 0.68
CA TRP A 65 -3.32 -4.60 0.76
C TRP A 65 -3.56 -6.06 0.38
N SER A 66 -2.95 -6.52 -0.71
CA SER A 66 -3.13 -7.89 -1.20
C SER A 66 -2.56 -8.98 -0.27
N ARG A 67 -1.69 -8.63 0.68
CA ARG A 67 -1.26 -9.55 1.74
C ARG A 67 -2.28 -9.63 2.86
N ILE A 68 -2.96 -8.53 3.16
CA ILE A 68 -3.95 -8.49 4.24
C ILE A 68 -5.27 -9.09 3.75
N PHE A 69 -5.69 -8.75 2.54
CA PHE A 69 -6.86 -9.29 1.85
C PHE A 69 -6.42 -9.94 0.52
N PRO A 70 -5.89 -11.17 0.53
CA PRO A 70 -5.54 -11.90 -0.69
C PRO A 70 -6.77 -12.25 -1.55
N GLU A 71 -7.95 -12.30 -0.93
CA GLU A 71 -9.27 -12.45 -1.55
C GLU A 71 -10.22 -11.43 -0.90
N LYS A 72 -11.32 -11.08 -1.59
CA LYS A 72 -12.35 -10.19 -1.04
C LYS A 72 -12.88 -10.75 0.29
N GLU A 73 -13.05 -9.88 1.29
CA GLU A 73 -13.58 -10.20 2.64
C GLU A 73 -12.78 -11.24 3.45
N LYS A 74 -11.60 -11.67 2.97
CA LYS A 74 -10.80 -12.72 3.62
C LYS A 74 -9.48 -12.17 4.13
N ILE A 75 -9.39 -12.00 5.45
CA ILE A 75 -8.17 -11.50 6.10
C ILE A 75 -7.14 -12.63 6.27
N ASP A 76 -5.91 -12.41 5.79
CA ASP A 76 -4.76 -13.20 6.21
C ASP A 76 -4.17 -12.64 7.52
N TYR A 77 -4.63 -13.21 8.62
CA TYR A 77 -4.17 -12.84 9.95
C TYR A 77 -2.67 -13.14 10.19
N LYS A 78 -2.04 -14.02 9.42
CA LYS A 78 -0.59 -14.26 9.54
C LYS A 78 0.18 -13.04 9.02
N SER A 79 -0.22 -12.53 7.86
CA SER A 79 0.37 -11.32 7.29
C SER A 79 0.10 -10.09 8.14
N LEU A 80 -1.14 -9.93 8.64
CA LEU A 80 -1.50 -8.84 9.56
C LEU A 80 -0.64 -8.86 10.85
N ARG A 81 -0.51 -10.02 11.50
CA ARG A 81 0.34 -10.17 12.69
C ARG A 81 1.80 -9.85 12.42
N ARG A 82 2.31 -10.14 11.22
CA ARG A 82 3.70 -9.84 10.86
C ARG A 82 3.93 -8.33 10.77
N TYR A 83 3.04 -7.58 10.12
CA TYR A 83 3.15 -6.12 10.11
C TYR A 83 2.98 -5.50 11.50
N ILE A 84 2.05 -6.02 12.31
CA ILE A 84 1.91 -5.61 13.72
C ILE A 84 3.24 -5.82 14.46
N LYS A 85 3.84 -7.02 14.34
CA LYS A 85 5.13 -7.32 14.98
C LYS A 85 6.24 -6.38 14.51
N PHE A 86 6.36 -6.13 13.20
CA PHE A 86 7.34 -5.16 12.68
C PHE A 86 7.12 -3.76 13.26
N THR A 87 5.87 -3.31 13.31
CA THR A 87 5.53 -1.99 13.82
C THR A 87 5.80 -1.86 15.32
N SER A 88 5.44 -2.86 16.10
CA SER A 88 5.79 -2.92 17.53
C SER A 88 7.30 -2.89 17.74
N LEU A 89 8.09 -3.61 16.92
CA LEU A 89 9.55 -3.54 16.99
C LEU A 89 10.08 -2.12 16.76
N LEU A 90 9.50 -1.33 15.85
CA LEU A 90 9.89 0.08 15.68
C LEU A 90 9.58 0.91 16.93
N ILE A 91 8.36 0.79 17.46
CA ILE A 91 7.87 1.53 18.63
C ILE A 91 8.69 1.20 19.87
N ASP A 92 8.93 -0.08 20.15
CA ASP A 92 9.71 -0.58 21.29
C ASP A 92 11.17 -0.09 21.25
N ASN A 93 11.63 0.33 20.07
CA ASN A 93 12.98 0.85 19.85
C ASN A 93 13.03 2.37 19.66
N GLY A 94 11.94 3.08 19.97
CA GLY A 94 11.88 4.54 19.94
C GLY A 94 11.85 5.15 18.55
N ILE A 95 11.48 4.36 17.52
CA ILE A 95 11.35 4.82 16.14
C ILE A 95 9.86 5.02 15.85
N GLU A 96 9.45 6.26 15.57
CA GLU A 96 8.05 6.60 15.31
C GLU A 96 7.61 6.07 13.92
N PRO A 97 6.62 5.17 13.85
CA PRO A 97 6.15 4.62 12.59
C PRO A 97 5.19 5.57 11.87
N PHE A 98 5.42 5.77 10.57
CA PHE A 98 4.51 6.45 9.65
C PHE A 98 3.92 5.41 8.69
N VAL A 99 2.69 5.00 8.93
CA VAL A 99 2.05 3.89 8.20
C VAL A 99 1.30 4.41 6.99
N THR A 100 1.75 4.04 5.80
CA THR A 100 1.04 4.31 4.54
C THR A 100 0.06 3.17 4.26
N ILE A 101 -1.24 3.46 4.19
CA ILE A 101 -2.29 2.45 4.00
C ILE A 101 -2.25 1.90 2.58
N TRP A 102 -2.10 2.77 1.59
CA TRP A 102 -2.07 2.39 0.18
C TRP A 102 -0.92 3.03 -0.60
N HIS A 103 -0.24 2.21 -1.39
CA HIS A 103 0.92 2.62 -2.18
C HIS A 103 0.94 1.95 -3.56
N PHE A 104 0.06 2.39 -4.46
CA PHE A 104 -0.04 2.04 -5.88
C PHE A 104 -0.48 0.61 -6.24
N THR A 105 -0.24 -0.37 -5.37
CA THR A 105 -0.64 -1.76 -5.61
C THR A 105 -2.06 -2.02 -5.15
N ASN A 106 -2.77 -2.87 -5.89
CA ASN A 106 -4.11 -3.30 -5.53
C ASN A 106 -4.15 -4.84 -5.51
N PRO A 107 -4.99 -5.45 -4.66
CA PRO A 107 -5.28 -6.87 -4.81
C PRO A 107 -5.80 -7.18 -6.22
N LYS A 108 -5.40 -8.31 -6.77
CA LYS A 108 -5.83 -8.72 -8.11
C LYS A 108 -7.35 -8.87 -8.20
N TRP A 109 -7.98 -9.38 -7.15
CA TRP A 109 -9.45 -9.51 -7.08
C TRP A 109 -10.15 -8.15 -7.12
N PHE A 110 -9.56 -7.11 -6.52
CA PHE A 110 -10.13 -5.76 -6.54
C PHE A 110 -10.11 -5.21 -7.96
N LEU A 111 -8.99 -5.39 -8.67
CA LEU A 111 -8.91 -5.05 -10.08
C LEU A 111 -9.91 -5.83 -10.94
N ASP A 112 -10.07 -7.13 -10.69
CA ASP A 112 -11.03 -7.98 -11.43
C ASP A 112 -12.49 -7.54 -11.23
N ASN A 113 -12.79 -6.93 -10.09
CA ASN A 113 -14.09 -6.34 -9.78
C ASN A 113 -14.25 -4.89 -10.30
N GLY A 114 -13.40 -4.44 -11.22
CA GLY A 114 -13.46 -3.10 -11.82
C GLY A 114 -12.53 -2.06 -11.16
N GLY A 115 -11.85 -2.43 -10.08
CA GLY A 115 -10.87 -1.59 -9.40
C GLY A 115 -11.43 -0.24 -8.96
N TRP A 116 -10.61 0.80 -9.05
CA TRP A 116 -10.98 2.17 -8.68
C TRP A 116 -12.00 2.82 -9.62
N GLU A 117 -12.27 2.23 -10.79
CA GLU A 117 -13.26 2.74 -11.74
C GLU A 117 -14.70 2.41 -11.32
N GLU A 118 -14.88 1.41 -10.45
CA GLU A 118 -16.19 1.00 -9.95
C GLU A 118 -16.54 1.77 -8.68
N LYS A 119 -17.73 2.37 -8.64
CA LYS A 119 -18.11 3.29 -7.56
C LYS A 119 -18.29 2.55 -6.23
N GLY A 120 -18.83 1.33 -6.27
CA GLY A 120 -19.09 0.51 -5.07
C GLY A 120 -17.87 -0.28 -4.57
N ASN A 121 -16.69 -0.03 -5.14
CA ASN A 121 -15.45 -0.67 -4.68
C ASN A 121 -14.74 0.19 -3.61
N ILE A 122 -15.22 1.40 -3.33
CA ILE A 122 -14.62 2.22 -2.27
C ILE A 122 -14.79 1.56 -0.90
N GLU A 123 -15.90 0.86 -0.69
CA GLU A 123 -16.21 0.13 0.54
C GLU A 123 -15.17 -0.96 0.83
N ASP A 124 -14.70 -1.66 -0.21
CA ASP A 124 -13.64 -2.67 -0.08
C ASP A 124 -12.32 -2.05 0.43
N PHE A 125 -12.02 -0.83 -0.01
CA PHE A 125 -10.85 -0.10 0.47
C PHE A 125 -11.05 0.40 1.91
N VAL A 126 -12.24 0.91 2.25
CA VAL A 126 -12.54 1.38 3.60
C VAL A 126 -12.44 0.24 4.61
N GLU A 127 -12.96 -0.95 4.30
CA GLU A 127 -12.81 -2.13 5.16
C GLU A 127 -11.34 -2.48 5.42
N TYR A 128 -10.52 -2.44 4.36
CA TYR A 128 -9.08 -2.63 4.50
C TYR A 128 -8.41 -1.55 5.35
N ALA A 129 -8.69 -0.28 5.08
CA ALA A 129 -8.14 0.85 5.81
C ALA A 129 -8.53 0.79 7.30
N ASP A 130 -9.80 0.52 7.60
CA ASP A 130 -10.31 0.37 8.97
C ASP A 130 -9.66 -0.81 9.69
N THR A 131 -9.47 -1.94 9.00
CA THR A 131 -8.75 -3.10 9.55
C THR A 131 -7.34 -2.71 9.97
N ILE A 132 -6.62 -1.95 9.15
CA ILE A 132 -5.27 -1.48 9.48
C ILE A 132 -5.31 -0.46 10.62
N ILE A 133 -6.06 0.63 10.47
CA ILE A 133 -6.09 1.73 11.45
C ILE A 133 -6.50 1.20 12.82
N SER A 134 -7.53 0.35 12.89
CA SER A 134 -8.03 -0.22 14.15
C SER A 134 -7.02 -1.10 14.86
N ASN A 135 -6.23 -1.89 14.12
CA ASN A 135 -5.23 -2.77 14.72
C ASN A 135 -3.94 -2.01 15.10
N PHE A 136 -3.53 -1.05 14.28
CA PHE A 136 -2.25 -0.35 14.45
C PHE A 136 -2.36 0.78 15.48
N SER A 137 -3.53 1.44 15.59
CA SER A 137 -3.75 2.42 16.64
C SER A 137 -3.70 1.80 18.04
N LYS A 138 -4.13 0.54 18.20
CA LYS A 138 -4.09 -0.21 19.48
C LYS A 138 -2.66 -0.44 19.98
N ILE A 139 -1.69 -0.53 19.07
CA ILE A 139 -0.27 -0.70 19.42
C ILE A 139 0.50 0.63 19.47
N GLY A 140 -0.19 1.77 19.34
CA GLY A 140 0.39 3.09 19.54
C GLY A 140 0.82 3.85 18.28
N VAL A 141 0.44 3.40 17.08
CA VAL A 141 0.67 4.16 15.84
C VAL A 141 -0.21 5.43 15.83
N LYS A 142 0.41 6.57 15.53
CA LYS A 142 -0.27 7.89 15.50
C LYS A 142 -0.33 8.50 14.10
N HIS A 143 0.57 8.09 13.22
CA HIS A 143 0.76 8.72 11.91
C HIS A 143 0.33 7.76 10.80
N PHE A 144 -0.83 8.05 10.21
CA PHE A 144 -1.36 7.32 9.07
C PHE A 144 -1.37 8.20 7.82
N ILE A 145 -0.98 7.61 6.70
CA ILE A 145 -1.01 8.22 5.37
C ILE A 145 -1.92 7.36 4.52
N VAL A 146 -3.12 7.85 4.19
CA VAL A 146 -4.13 7.03 3.48
C VAL A 146 -3.62 6.62 2.08
N PHE A 147 -3.26 7.60 1.26
CA PHE A 147 -2.73 7.35 -0.09
C PHE A 147 -1.34 7.95 -0.27
N ASN A 148 -0.43 7.18 -0.86
CA ASN A 148 0.75 7.74 -1.49
C ASN A 148 0.42 8.22 -2.92
N GLU A 149 0.68 9.50 -3.19
CA GLU A 149 0.66 10.11 -4.53
C GLU A 149 -0.50 9.65 -5.45
N PRO A 150 -1.77 9.78 -5.02
CA PRO A 150 -2.91 9.26 -5.78
C PRO A 150 -3.00 9.85 -7.21
N LEU A 151 -2.57 11.10 -7.39
CA LEU A 151 -2.52 11.73 -8.72
C LEU A 151 -1.48 11.10 -9.65
N ILE A 152 -0.35 10.62 -9.12
CA ILE A 152 0.68 9.91 -9.90
C ILE A 152 0.16 8.55 -10.33
N TYR A 153 -0.58 7.86 -9.46
CA TYR A 153 -1.27 6.64 -9.85
C TYR A 153 -2.27 6.91 -10.98
N ILE A 154 -3.15 7.90 -10.84
CA ILE A 154 -4.14 8.23 -11.89
C ILE A 154 -3.44 8.56 -13.21
N LEU A 155 -2.41 9.41 -13.17
CA LEU A 155 -1.63 9.79 -14.34
C LEU A 155 -0.99 8.55 -15.00
N SER A 156 -0.28 7.72 -14.24
CA SER A 156 0.47 6.60 -14.79
C SER A 156 -0.42 5.45 -15.25
N SER A 157 -1.48 5.14 -14.50
CA SER A 157 -2.38 4.03 -14.76
C SER A 157 -3.43 4.34 -15.82
N TYR A 158 -3.93 5.58 -15.87
CA TYR A 158 -5.10 5.93 -16.68
C TYR A 158 -4.87 6.96 -17.79
N VAL A 159 -3.90 7.85 -17.64
CA VAL A 159 -3.61 8.88 -18.66
C VAL A 159 -2.46 8.47 -19.57
N ILE A 160 -1.35 8.03 -18.96
CA ILE A 160 -0.19 7.47 -19.67
C ILE A 160 -0.47 6.00 -20.02
N GLY A 161 -1.06 5.24 -19.08
CA GLY A 161 -1.41 3.83 -19.26
C GLY A 161 -0.22 2.87 -19.17
N ASN A 162 0.83 3.24 -18.42
CA ASN A 162 2.06 2.44 -18.27
C ASN A 162 2.18 1.72 -16.90
N TRP A 163 1.25 1.95 -15.97
CA TRP A 163 1.09 1.18 -14.73
C TRP A 163 -0.20 0.38 -14.76
N PRO A 164 -0.35 -0.69 -13.95
CA PRO A 164 -1.63 -1.37 -13.79
C PRO A 164 -2.78 -0.39 -13.52
N PRO A 165 -3.94 -0.53 -14.19
CA PRO A 165 -4.33 -1.63 -15.08
C PRO A 165 -3.92 -1.47 -16.56
N PHE A 166 -3.05 -0.52 -16.88
CA PHE A 166 -2.62 -0.17 -18.24
C PHE A 166 -3.77 0.31 -19.13
N SER A 167 -4.71 1.05 -18.54
CA SER A 167 -5.95 1.48 -19.18
C SER A 167 -5.81 2.93 -19.65
N LYS A 168 -5.37 3.17 -20.88
CA LYS A 168 -5.23 4.54 -21.40
C LYS A 168 -6.60 5.14 -21.77
N LEU A 169 -7.18 5.90 -20.86
CA LEU A 169 -8.43 6.62 -21.06
C LEU A 169 -8.17 7.83 -21.96
N SER A 170 -8.57 7.72 -23.24
CA SER A 170 -8.14 8.65 -24.31
C SER A 170 -9.29 9.39 -24.97
N SER A 171 -10.54 9.03 -24.65
CA SER A 171 -11.73 9.68 -25.18
C SER A 171 -12.45 10.54 -24.13
N ILE A 172 -13.16 11.57 -24.58
CA ILE A 172 -14.00 12.43 -23.73
C ILE A 172 -15.03 11.60 -22.93
N LYS A 173 -15.52 10.49 -23.48
CA LYS A 173 -16.47 9.58 -22.82
C LYS A 173 -15.86 8.88 -21.60
N GLU A 174 -14.54 8.70 -21.58
CA GLU A 174 -13.83 8.02 -20.50
C GLU A 174 -13.40 8.96 -19.35
N ILE A 175 -13.51 10.29 -19.54
CA ILE A 175 -13.23 11.29 -18.48
C ILE A 175 -14.11 11.06 -17.24
N ASN A 176 -15.34 10.58 -17.42
CA ASN A 176 -16.21 10.23 -16.30
C ASN A 176 -15.61 9.15 -15.38
N LYS A 177 -14.80 8.23 -15.92
CA LYS A 177 -14.10 7.22 -15.12
C LYS A 177 -13.00 7.84 -14.26
N ILE A 178 -12.26 8.81 -14.80
CA ILE A 178 -11.27 9.59 -14.02
C ILE A 178 -11.97 10.31 -12.87
N LYS A 179 -13.14 10.90 -13.13
CA LYS A 179 -13.96 11.50 -12.09
C LYS A 179 -14.38 10.49 -11.02
N THR A 180 -14.87 9.31 -11.40
CA THR A 180 -15.22 8.24 -10.44
C THR A 180 -14.01 7.81 -9.60
N ILE A 181 -12.84 7.63 -10.21
CA ILE A 181 -11.60 7.29 -9.49
C ILE A 181 -11.26 8.38 -8.47
N LEU A 182 -11.32 9.65 -8.87
CA LEU A 182 -11.09 10.79 -7.97
C LEU A 182 -12.12 10.84 -6.83
N ASP A 183 -13.40 10.63 -7.14
CA ASP A 183 -14.49 10.64 -6.17
C ASP A 183 -14.31 9.49 -5.15
N ASN A 184 -13.90 8.30 -5.60
CA ASN A 184 -13.59 7.15 -4.75
C ASN A 184 -12.40 7.46 -3.83
N ILE A 185 -11.26 7.89 -4.39
CA ILE A 185 -10.06 8.24 -3.59
C ILE A 185 -10.36 9.36 -2.59
N HIS A 186 -11.14 10.37 -3.00
CA HIS A 186 -11.54 11.45 -2.10
C HIS A 186 -12.46 10.95 -0.98
N SER A 187 -13.37 10.03 -1.28
CA SER A 187 -14.32 9.48 -0.28
C SER A 187 -13.62 8.61 0.78
N ALA A 188 -12.48 8.00 0.45
CA ALA A 188 -11.66 7.26 1.42
C ALA A 188 -11.05 8.12 2.55
N TYR A 189 -11.12 9.45 2.45
CA TYR A 189 -10.69 10.36 3.53
C TYR A 189 -11.81 10.78 4.48
N LYS A 190 -13.06 10.43 4.18
CA LYS A 190 -14.23 10.77 5.00
C LYS A 190 -14.47 9.73 6.08
#